data_AF-A0A6L7UT73-F1
#
_entry.id   AF-A0A6L7UT73-F1
#
_cell.length_a   1.000
_cell.length_b   1.000
_cell.length_c   1.000
_cell.angle_alpha   90.00
_cell.angle_beta   90.00
_cell.angle_gamma   90.00
#
_symmetry.space_group_name_H-M   'P 1'
#
loop_
_entity.id
_entity.type
_entity.pdbx_description
1 polymer ?
#
loop_
_entity_poly.entity_id
_entity_poly.type
_entity_poly.pdbx_seq_one_letter_code
_entity_poly.pdbx_strand_id
1 'polypeptide(L)'
;MGGGRPVVLYAAGAAFLFIIVVVVANSFARPDPLAFVPTPVAPRPPADRFVVDTVTVDARDGSRWVHFDFDKGSAVDGPLAGWDLALNRYHVVVNGGTGYPGAGGAIAMSARWEAVTEAPPSGYATTEGALEDGPATPGLERWYRYGFFSHLLEPKDETYVIRTAEGGYAKLRILSYYCPQATPGCVTFVYGFQGDGSRRLTD
;
A
#
# COMPACT_ATOMS: atom_id res chain seq x y z
N MET A 1 -44.09 39.89 -26.28
CA MET A 1 -43.48 38.75 -25.55
C MET A 1 -42.24 38.30 -26.33
N GLY A 2 -41.01 38.59 -25.88
CA GLY A 2 -39.83 38.23 -26.69
C GLY A 2 -38.43 38.58 -26.14
N GLY A 3 -38.25 38.84 -24.84
CA GLY A 3 -36.97 39.34 -24.28
C GLY A 3 -36.08 38.33 -23.54
N GLY A 4 -36.53 37.09 -23.27
CA GLY A 4 -35.84 36.19 -22.33
C GLY A 4 -34.76 35.27 -22.91
N ARG A 5 -34.75 35.04 -24.23
CA ARG A 5 -33.88 34.04 -24.88
C ARG A 5 -32.39 34.41 -24.95
N PRO A 6 -31.97 35.67 -25.17
CA PRO A 6 -30.54 35.99 -25.24
C PRO A 6 -29.87 35.98 -23.86
N VAL A 7 -30.55 36.44 -22.81
CA VAL A 7 -30.01 36.48 -21.44
C VAL A 7 -29.71 35.07 -20.91
N VAL A 8 -30.60 34.10 -21.17
CA VAL A 8 -30.39 32.69 -20.79
C VAL A 8 -29.18 32.10 -21.53
N LEU A 9 -28.99 32.45 -22.81
CA LEU A 9 -27.85 31.97 -23.60
C LEU A 9 -26.52 32.53 -23.08
N TYR A 10 -26.46 33.83 -22.73
CA TYR A 10 -25.28 34.46 -22.15
C TYR A 10 -24.96 33.91 -20.76
N ALA A 11 -25.99 33.68 -19.93
CA ALA A 11 -25.81 33.06 -18.61
C ALA A 11 -25.28 31.62 -18.72
N ALA A 12 -25.82 30.82 -19.65
CA ALA A 12 -25.32 29.47 -19.92
C ALA A 12 -23.88 29.47 -20.45
N GLY A 13 -23.55 30.39 -21.37
CA GLY A 13 -22.19 30.57 -21.88
C GLY A 13 -21.19 30.98 -20.80
N ALA A 14 -21.56 31.92 -19.93
CA ALA A 14 -20.74 32.34 -18.80
C ALA A 14 -20.52 31.21 -17.78
N ALA A 15 -21.57 30.42 -17.49
CA ALA A 15 -21.46 29.25 -16.62
C ALA A 15 -20.53 28.18 -17.21
N PHE A 16 -20.62 27.93 -18.52
CA PHE A 16 -19.74 26.99 -19.21
C PHE A 16 -18.27 27.45 -19.20
N LEU A 17 -18.01 28.73 -19.48
CA LEU A 17 -16.68 29.32 -19.38
C LEU A 17 -16.14 29.25 -17.95
N PHE A 18 -16.96 29.52 -16.94
CA PHE A 18 -16.58 29.39 -15.54
C PHE A 18 -16.19 27.95 -15.19
N ILE A 19 -16.99 26.97 -15.62
CA ILE A 19 -16.67 25.54 -15.43
C ILE A 19 -15.34 25.19 -16.10
N ILE A 20 -15.09 25.63 -17.33
CA ILE A 20 -13.80 25.41 -18.01
C ILE A 20 -12.66 26.02 -17.22
N VAL A 21 -12.79 27.27 -16.76
CA VAL A 21 -11.74 27.94 -15.98
C VAL A 21 -11.47 27.19 -14.68
N VAL A 22 -12.51 26.73 -13.98
CA VAL A 22 -12.36 25.93 -12.75
C VAL A 22 -11.68 24.59 -13.05
N VAL A 23 -12.09 23.87 -14.10
CA VAL A 23 -11.46 22.60 -14.50
C VAL A 23 -10.00 22.81 -14.89
N VAL A 24 -9.69 23.84 -15.67
CA VAL A 24 -8.31 24.18 -16.07
C VAL A 24 -7.48 24.58 -14.87
N ALA A 25 -7.98 25.47 -14.00
CA ALA A 25 -7.27 25.88 -12.78
C ALA A 25 -6.99 24.69 -11.85
N ASN A 26 -7.99 23.83 -11.62
CA ASN A 26 -7.80 22.62 -10.83
C ASN A 26 -6.90 21.58 -11.53
N SER A 27 -6.77 21.59 -12.85
CA SER A 27 -5.83 20.72 -13.56
C SER A 27 -4.36 21.11 -13.35
N PHE A 28 -4.10 22.38 -12.98
CA PHE A 28 -2.76 22.86 -12.63
C PHE A 28 -2.43 22.69 -11.15
N ALA A 29 -3.44 22.55 -10.28
CA ALA A 29 -3.24 22.22 -8.87
C ALA A 29 -2.75 20.78 -8.76
N ARG A 30 -1.44 20.58 -8.57
CA ARG A 30 -0.85 19.26 -8.26
C ARG A 30 -0.99 19.01 -6.76
N PRO A 31 -1.86 18.10 -6.30
CA PRO A 31 -1.86 17.72 -4.90
C PRO A 31 -0.50 17.15 -4.52
N ASP A 32 0.03 17.60 -3.38
CA ASP A 32 1.27 17.08 -2.81
C ASP A 32 0.92 15.83 -1.99
N PRO A 33 1.25 14.61 -2.44
CA PRO A 33 0.94 13.41 -1.69
C PRO A 33 1.76 13.37 -0.40
N LEU A 34 1.27 12.64 0.61
CA LEU A 34 2.11 12.25 1.74
C LEU A 34 3.36 11.56 1.20
N ALA A 35 4.54 11.98 1.64
CA ALA A 35 5.80 11.49 1.13
C ALA A 35 6.79 11.23 2.25
N PHE A 36 7.55 10.14 2.12
CA PHE A 36 8.47 9.70 3.17
C PHE A 36 9.85 9.36 2.59
N VAL A 37 10.91 9.68 3.33
CA VAL A 37 12.27 9.27 2.99
C VAL A 37 12.41 7.76 3.22
N PRO A 38 13.03 7.00 2.29
CA PRO A 38 13.32 5.59 2.51
C PRO A 38 13.99 5.32 3.86
N THR A 39 13.48 4.32 4.57
CA THR A 39 14.09 3.87 5.81
C THR A 39 15.40 3.16 5.48
N PRO A 40 16.52 3.48 6.14
CA PRO A 40 17.78 2.75 5.96
C PRO A 40 17.61 1.26 6.25
N VAL A 41 18.30 0.42 5.47
CA VAL A 41 18.34 -1.03 5.71
C VAL A 41 19.11 -1.31 6.99
N ALA A 42 18.41 -1.70 8.04
CA ALA A 42 18.96 -1.95 9.36
C ALA A 42 18.16 -3.06 10.06
N PRO A 43 18.49 -4.35 9.80
CA PRO A 43 17.86 -5.48 10.45
C PRO A 43 18.01 -5.42 11.97
N ARG A 44 16.94 -5.78 12.68
CA ARG A 44 16.92 -5.87 14.14
C ARG A 44 16.91 -7.33 14.61
N PRO A 45 17.29 -7.59 15.87
CA PRO A 45 17.08 -8.89 16.49
C PRO A 45 15.57 -9.20 16.60
N PRO A 46 15.18 -10.48 16.53
CA PRO A 46 13.81 -10.91 16.77
C PRO A 46 13.29 -10.50 18.15
N ALA A 47 11.98 -10.30 18.26
CA ALA A 47 11.32 -9.97 19.51
C ALA A 47 10.11 -10.88 19.78
N ASP A 48 10.12 -11.60 20.91
CA ASP A 48 9.02 -12.49 21.34
C ASP A 48 7.80 -11.74 21.90
N ARG A 49 7.38 -10.65 21.24
CA ARG A 49 6.24 -9.81 21.63
C ARG A 49 5.68 -9.07 20.43
N PHE A 50 4.54 -8.41 20.64
CA PHE A 50 4.00 -7.50 19.64
C PHE A 50 4.87 -6.23 19.54
N VAL A 51 5.30 -5.90 18.33
CA VAL A 51 6.07 -4.69 18.04
C VAL A 51 5.38 -3.90 16.94
N VAL A 52 5.36 -2.57 17.08
CA VAL A 52 4.80 -1.66 16.07
C VAL A 52 5.90 -0.78 15.52
N ASP A 53 5.94 -0.62 14.20
CA ASP A 53 6.87 0.28 13.54
C ASP A 53 6.30 0.84 12.25
N THR A 54 6.95 1.87 11.70
CA THR A 54 6.65 2.47 10.40
C THR A 54 7.90 2.44 9.55
N VAL A 55 7.78 1.88 8.35
CA VAL A 55 8.89 1.76 7.40
C VAL A 55 8.50 2.34 6.05
N THR A 56 9.50 2.89 5.36
CA THR A 56 9.40 3.31 3.96
C THR A 56 10.34 2.46 3.13
N VAL A 57 9.78 1.57 2.32
CA VAL A 57 10.54 0.68 1.43
C VAL A 57 10.76 1.37 0.08
N ASP A 58 12.03 1.48 -0.33
CA ASP A 58 12.41 2.01 -1.64
C ASP A 58 12.24 0.97 -2.76
N ALA A 59 11.04 0.90 -3.32
CA ALA A 59 10.68 0.05 -4.46
C ALA A 59 10.63 0.84 -5.79
N ARG A 60 11.42 1.93 -5.91
CA ARG A 60 11.41 2.77 -7.11
C ARG A 60 11.88 2.05 -8.36
N ASP A 61 12.88 1.18 -8.21
CA ASP A 61 13.46 0.41 -9.30
C ASP A 61 12.53 -0.74 -9.69
N GLY A 62 11.81 -0.57 -10.80
CA GLY A 62 10.87 -1.57 -11.31
C GLY A 62 11.54 -2.83 -11.87
N SER A 63 12.87 -2.85 -12.02
CA SER A 63 13.58 -4.04 -12.51
C SER A 63 13.88 -5.08 -11.44
N ARG A 64 13.65 -4.75 -10.16
CA ARG A 64 13.94 -5.65 -9.03
C ARG A 64 12.86 -5.63 -7.98
N TRP A 65 12.72 -6.74 -7.26
CA TRP A 65 11.87 -6.84 -6.08
C TRP A 65 12.68 -6.52 -4.83
N VAL A 66 12.10 -5.72 -3.95
CA VAL A 66 12.64 -5.46 -2.61
C VAL A 66 11.91 -6.34 -1.62
N HIS A 67 12.66 -7.19 -0.94
CA HIS A 67 12.13 -8.14 0.01
C HIS A 67 12.17 -7.54 1.41
N PHE A 68 11.11 -7.71 2.19
CA PHE A 68 10.94 -7.17 3.54
C PHE A 68 10.54 -8.29 4.49
N ASP A 69 11.11 -8.26 5.69
CA ASP A 69 10.91 -9.22 6.77
C ASP A 69 10.37 -8.47 7.99
N PHE A 70 9.22 -8.88 8.51
CA PHE A 70 8.56 -8.18 9.62
C PHE A 70 9.30 -8.33 10.94
N ASP A 71 9.96 -9.47 11.17
CA ASP A 71 10.70 -9.77 12.39
C ASP A 71 11.97 -8.93 12.47
N LYS A 72 12.69 -8.83 11.34
CA LYS A 72 13.85 -7.92 11.23
C LYS A 72 13.44 -6.46 11.12
N GLY A 73 12.22 -6.21 10.66
CA GLY A 73 11.66 -4.88 10.42
C GLY A 73 12.48 -4.06 9.43
N SER A 74 13.01 -4.72 8.41
CA SER A 74 13.94 -4.15 7.42
C SER A 74 13.82 -4.90 6.09
N ALA A 75 14.31 -4.27 5.02
CA ALA A 75 14.59 -5.00 3.80
C ALA A 75 15.68 -6.06 4.03
N VAL A 76 15.61 -7.16 3.28
CA VAL A 76 16.51 -8.32 3.35
C VAL A 76 17.02 -8.74 1.97
N ASP A 77 18.15 -9.43 1.95
CA ASP A 77 18.86 -9.79 0.72
C ASP A 77 18.24 -11.00 0.01
N GLY A 78 17.22 -10.73 -0.82
CA GLY A 78 16.75 -11.66 -1.83
C GLY A 78 15.86 -12.82 -1.32
N PRO A 79 15.45 -13.72 -2.24
CA PRO A 79 14.36 -14.65 -2.00
C PRO A 79 14.66 -15.76 -0.98
N LEU A 80 15.93 -15.98 -0.63
CA LEU A 80 16.37 -17.00 0.32
C LEU A 80 16.45 -16.48 1.78
N ALA A 81 16.25 -15.19 2.01
CA ALA A 81 16.49 -14.54 3.30
C ALA A 81 15.30 -14.58 4.29
N GLY A 82 14.30 -15.44 4.03
CA GLY A 82 13.11 -15.57 4.89
C GLY A 82 12.18 -14.35 4.85
N TRP A 83 12.01 -13.74 3.68
CA TRP A 83 11.18 -12.55 3.52
C TRP A 83 9.68 -12.84 3.63
N ASP A 84 8.91 -11.84 4.04
CA ASP A 84 7.45 -11.93 4.21
C ASP A 84 6.69 -11.19 3.11
N LEU A 85 7.19 -10.01 2.73
CA LEU A 85 6.66 -9.19 1.65
C LEU A 85 7.72 -8.96 0.57
N ALA A 86 7.29 -8.93 -0.68
CA ALA A 86 8.09 -8.41 -1.78
C ALA A 86 7.37 -7.21 -2.40
N LEU A 87 8.12 -6.14 -2.63
CA LEU A 87 7.63 -4.88 -3.16
C LEU A 87 8.35 -4.52 -4.45
N ASN A 88 7.59 -4.15 -5.47
CA ASN A 88 8.10 -3.63 -6.75
C ASN A 88 7.14 -2.55 -7.24
N ARG A 89 7.59 -1.29 -7.32
CA ARG A 89 6.71 -0.16 -7.58
C ARG A 89 5.52 -0.22 -6.61
N TYR A 90 4.29 -0.24 -7.12
CA TYR A 90 3.08 -0.35 -6.30
C TYR A 90 2.66 -1.80 -6.01
N HIS A 91 3.32 -2.80 -6.59
CA HIS A 91 3.03 -4.20 -6.31
C HIS A 91 3.54 -4.56 -4.91
N VAL A 92 2.67 -5.21 -4.14
CA VAL A 92 2.98 -5.78 -2.83
C VAL A 92 2.45 -7.20 -2.84
N VAL A 93 3.34 -8.17 -2.62
CA VAL A 93 2.98 -9.59 -2.60
C VAL A 93 3.59 -10.28 -1.38
N VAL A 94 2.99 -11.40 -0.98
CA VAL A 94 3.44 -12.21 0.16
C VAL A 94 4.32 -13.37 -0.30
N ASN A 95 5.19 -13.85 0.59
CA ASN A 95 5.95 -15.07 0.37
C ASN A 95 5.09 -16.32 0.64
N GLY A 96 4.17 -16.63 -0.26
CA GLY A 96 3.39 -17.85 -0.19
C GLY A 96 2.53 -18.05 -1.42
N GLY A 97 2.21 -19.31 -1.71
CA GLY A 97 1.57 -19.72 -2.96
C GLY A 97 2.50 -20.61 -3.79
N THR A 98 2.01 -21.06 -4.94
CA THR A 98 2.78 -21.96 -5.81
C THR A 98 4.06 -21.28 -6.30
N GLY A 99 5.22 -21.90 -6.05
CA GLY A 99 6.52 -21.37 -6.47
C GLY A 99 7.20 -20.43 -5.47
N TYR A 100 6.57 -20.16 -4.33
CA TYR A 100 7.15 -19.38 -3.24
C TYR A 100 7.63 -20.30 -2.12
N PRO A 101 8.77 -20.01 -1.45
CA PRO A 101 9.32 -20.86 -0.40
C PRO A 101 8.54 -20.83 0.93
N GLY A 102 7.75 -19.78 1.18
CA GLY A 102 7.02 -19.58 2.43
C GLY A 102 5.55 -20.02 2.41
N ALA A 103 4.93 -20.02 3.59
CA ALA A 103 3.51 -20.27 3.79
C ALA A 103 2.69 -18.96 3.89
N GLY A 104 3.23 -17.84 3.42
CA GLY A 104 2.67 -16.51 3.58
C GLY A 104 1.30 -16.33 2.95
N GLY A 105 0.56 -15.34 3.42
CA GLY A 105 -0.80 -15.07 2.96
C GLY A 105 -1.31 -13.72 3.47
N ALA A 106 -2.28 -13.14 2.78
CA ALA A 106 -2.86 -11.85 3.16
C ALA A 106 -4.39 -11.88 3.21
N ILE A 107 -4.97 -11.05 4.07
CA ILE A 107 -6.40 -10.74 4.07
C ILE A 107 -6.58 -9.23 4.24
N ALA A 108 -7.35 -8.61 3.33
CA ALA A 108 -7.81 -7.24 3.52
C ALA A 108 -8.97 -7.22 4.53
N MET A 109 -8.81 -6.46 5.61
CA MET A 109 -9.85 -6.23 6.60
C MET A 109 -10.58 -4.93 6.26
N SER A 110 -11.91 -5.01 6.18
CA SER A 110 -12.79 -3.82 6.16
C SER A 110 -12.90 -3.18 7.55
N ALA A 111 -11.76 -2.94 8.20
CA ALA A 111 -11.66 -2.43 9.56
C ALA A 111 -10.45 -1.50 9.71
N ARG A 112 -10.57 -0.55 10.64
CA ARG A 112 -9.48 0.36 11.02
C ARG A 112 -8.38 -0.38 11.77
N TRP A 113 -7.19 0.21 11.76
CA TRP A 113 -5.98 -0.33 12.37
C TRP A 113 -6.16 -0.77 13.82
N GLU A 114 -6.82 0.05 14.63
CA GLU A 114 -7.02 -0.17 16.07
C GLU A 114 -8.04 -1.26 16.35
N ALA A 115 -8.97 -1.51 15.42
CA ALA A 115 -10.01 -2.53 15.57
C ALA A 115 -9.51 -3.95 15.27
N VAL A 116 -8.40 -4.08 14.53
CA VAL A 116 -7.78 -5.38 14.22
C VAL A 116 -6.81 -5.75 15.33
N THR A 117 -7.29 -6.50 16.32
CA THR A 117 -6.51 -6.92 17.49
C THR A 117 -6.16 -8.41 17.50
N GLU A 118 -6.76 -9.20 16.62
CA GLU A 118 -6.47 -10.63 16.47
C GLU A 118 -6.46 -11.03 14.99
N ALA A 119 -5.50 -11.85 14.58
CA ALA A 119 -5.40 -12.40 13.24
C ALA A 119 -6.46 -13.50 13.01
N PRO A 120 -7.18 -13.49 11.87
CA PRO A 120 -8.10 -14.58 11.53
C PRO A 120 -7.39 -15.94 11.47
N PRO A 121 -8.06 -17.05 11.81
CA PRO A 121 -7.45 -18.38 11.76
C PRO A 121 -7.29 -18.92 10.32
N SER A 122 -8.05 -18.40 9.35
CA SER A 122 -8.06 -18.86 7.96
C SER A 122 -8.53 -17.75 7.01
N GLY A 123 -8.52 -18.02 5.70
CA GLY A 123 -8.99 -17.09 4.66
C GLY A 123 -7.89 -16.28 3.97
N TYR A 124 -6.62 -16.56 4.25
CA TYR A 124 -5.47 -15.89 3.67
C TYR A 124 -5.29 -16.24 2.19
N ALA A 125 -5.34 -15.23 1.33
CA ALA A 125 -4.98 -15.35 -0.06
C ALA A 125 -3.47 -15.41 -0.21
N THR A 126 -2.98 -16.31 -1.06
CA THR A 126 -1.57 -16.45 -1.40
C THR A 126 -1.24 -15.68 -2.67
N THR A 127 0.04 -15.52 -2.96
CA THR A 127 0.49 -14.93 -4.22
C THR A 127 0.22 -15.90 -5.38
N GLU A 128 -0.34 -15.34 -6.45
CA GLU A 128 -0.57 -15.96 -7.74
C GLU A 128 0.46 -15.41 -8.74
N GLY A 129 1.02 -16.28 -9.58
CA GLY A 129 2.05 -15.91 -10.56
C GLY A 129 3.46 -15.81 -9.97
N ALA A 130 4.46 -15.99 -10.82
CA ALA A 130 5.87 -15.79 -10.46
C ALA A 130 6.20 -14.30 -10.38
N LEU A 131 7.23 -13.93 -9.61
CA LEU A 131 7.69 -12.54 -9.47
C LEU A 131 8.07 -11.88 -10.82
N GLU A 132 8.47 -12.69 -11.80
CA GLU A 132 8.83 -12.22 -13.15
C GLU A 132 7.60 -12.04 -14.07
N ASP A 133 6.46 -12.63 -13.72
CA ASP A 133 5.28 -12.75 -14.58
C ASP A 133 4.10 -11.88 -14.11
N GLY A 134 4.38 -10.79 -13.38
CA GLY A 134 3.34 -9.88 -12.87
C GLY A 134 2.48 -10.52 -11.78
N PRO A 135 3.06 -10.84 -10.60
CA PRO A 135 2.37 -11.54 -9.53
C PRO A 135 1.30 -10.67 -8.87
N ALA A 136 0.35 -11.32 -8.21
CA ALA A 136 -0.67 -10.65 -7.40
C ALA A 136 -1.02 -11.48 -6.17
N THR A 137 -1.18 -10.83 -5.02
CA THR A 137 -1.81 -11.44 -3.84
C THR A 137 -3.21 -10.87 -3.71
N PRO A 138 -4.28 -11.64 -3.96
CA PRO A 138 -5.66 -11.16 -3.85
C PRO A 138 -5.93 -10.46 -2.50
N GLY A 139 -6.50 -9.27 -2.56
CA GLY A 139 -6.70 -8.38 -1.41
C GLY A 139 -5.58 -7.34 -1.21
N LEU A 140 -4.35 -7.57 -1.67
CA LEU A 140 -3.24 -6.60 -1.58
C LEU A 140 -2.93 -5.90 -2.90
N GLU A 141 -3.28 -6.50 -4.04
CA GLU A 141 -2.96 -6.00 -5.39
C GLU A 141 -3.61 -4.65 -5.74
N ARG A 142 -4.61 -4.24 -4.96
CA ARG A 142 -5.27 -2.93 -5.08
C ARG A 142 -5.39 -2.25 -3.73
N TRP A 143 -4.27 -2.11 -3.02
CA TRP A 143 -4.24 -1.38 -1.75
C TRP A 143 -4.52 0.13 -1.89
N TYR A 144 -4.58 0.66 -3.11
CA TYR A 144 -4.79 2.07 -3.43
C TYR A 144 -6.09 2.33 -4.21
N ARG A 145 -6.47 3.61 -4.27
CA ARG A 145 -7.42 4.21 -5.21
C ARG A 145 -6.64 5.11 -6.17
N TYR A 146 -6.99 5.04 -7.45
CA TYR A 146 -6.40 5.92 -8.46
C TYR A 146 -7.23 7.20 -8.60
N GLY A 147 -6.62 8.35 -8.32
CA GLY A 147 -7.24 9.65 -8.54
C GLY A 147 -7.18 10.02 -10.02
N PHE A 148 -8.32 10.07 -10.72
CA PHE A 148 -8.34 10.35 -12.16
C PHE A 148 -7.76 11.72 -12.53
N PHE A 149 -8.01 12.75 -11.70
CA PHE A 149 -7.52 14.10 -11.94
C PHE A 149 -6.10 14.34 -11.42
N SER A 150 -5.74 13.70 -10.31
CA SER A 150 -4.42 13.85 -9.69
C SER A 150 -3.37 12.89 -10.25
N HIS A 151 -3.82 11.80 -10.88
CA HIS A 151 -3.02 10.63 -11.27
C HIS A 151 -2.27 9.98 -10.10
N LEU A 152 -2.70 10.25 -8.86
CA LEU A 152 -2.08 9.71 -7.66
C LEU A 152 -2.69 8.38 -7.25
N LEU A 153 -1.83 7.46 -6.80
CA LEU A 153 -2.22 6.30 -6.00
C LEU A 153 -2.40 6.72 -4.54
N GLU A 154 -3.65 6.76 -4.08
CA GLU A 154 -4.02 7.11 -2.71
C GLU A 154 -4.30 5.82 -1.93
N PRO A 155 -3.57 5.52 -0.83
CA PRO A 155 -3.84 4.34 -0.04
C PRO A 155 -5.29 4.29 0.45
N LYS A 156 -5.88 3.10 0.45
CA LYS A 156 -7.17 2.88 1.10
C LYS A 156 -7.01 2.92 2.62
N ASP A 157 -8.05 3.34 3.32
CA ASP A 157 -8.13 3.22 4.78
C ASP A 157 -8.54 1.78 5.17
N GLU A 158 -7.67 0.83 4.84
CA GLU A 158 -7.84 -0.60 5.09
C GLU A 158 -6.66 -1.14 5.90
N THR A 159 -6.94 -2.13 6.74
CA THR A 159 -5.91 -2.88 7.46
C THR A 159 -5.75 -4.23 6.80
N TYR A 160 -4.53 -4.66 6.54
CA TYR A 160 -4.25 -5.97 5.99
C TYR A 160 -3.64 -6.84 7.08
N VAL A 161 -4.16 -8.05 7.27
CA VAL A 161 -3.54 -9.06 8.13
C VAL A 161 -2.70 -9.97 7.27
N ILE A 162 -1.44 -10.11 7.63
CA ILE A 162 -0.46 -10.94 6.92
C ILE A 162 -0.11 -12.13 7.80
N ARG A 163 -0.24 -13.33 7.24
CA ARG A 163 0.48 -14.50 7.71
C ARG A 163 1.85 -14.46 7.05
N THR A 164 2.91 -14.43 7.86
CA THR A 164 4.32 -14.42 7.44
C THR A 164 4.71 -15.72 6.75
N ALA A 165 5.88 -15.74 6.11
CA ALA A 165 6.41 -16.93 5.44
C ALA A 165 6.55 -18.13 6.39
N GLU A 166 6.89 -17.85 7.65
CA GLU A 166 7.16 -18.84 8.69
C GLU A 166 5.93 -19.17 9.54
N GLY A 167 4.79 -18.50 9.31
CA GLY A 167 3.51 -18.79 9.95
C GLY A 167 3.14 -17.89 11.14
N GLY A 168 4.00 -16.95 11.54
CA GLY A 168 3.65 -15.85 12.44
C GLY A 168 2.70 -14.83 11.79
N TYR A 169 2.29 -13.80 12.55
CA TYR A 169 1.27 -12.86 12.10
C TYR A 169 1.70 -11.40 12.23
N ALA A 170 1.32 -10.60 11.23
CA ALA A 170 1.42 -9.15 11.25
C ALA A 170 0.08 -8.52 10.84
N LYS A 171 -0.11 -7.25 11.21
CA LYS A 171 -1.02 -6.35 10.51
C LYS A 171 -0.24 -5.21 9.89
N LEU A 172 -0.70 -4.69 8.75
CA LEU A 172 -0.13 -3.49 8.12
C LEU A 172 -1.23 -2.57 7.58
N ARG A 173 -0.92 -1.28 7.53
CA ARG A 173 -1.71 -0.26 6.82
C ARG A 173 -0.76 0.59 5.99
N ILE A 174 -1.02 0.68 4.70
CA ILE A 174 -0.20 1.47 3.77
C ILE A 174 -0.58 2.94 3.93
N LEU A 175 0.43 3.79 4.09
CA LEU A 175 0.32 5.22 4.36
C LEU A 175 0.66 6.08 3.15
N SER A 176 1.56 5.61 2.27
CA SER A 176 1.98 6.35 1.09
C SER A 176 2.71 5.45 0.08
N TYR A 177 2.83 5.93 -1.15
CA TYR A 177 3.65 5.37 -2.24
C TYR A 177 4.73 6.34 -2.76
N TYR A 178 4.88 7.51 -2.14
CA TYR A 178 5.73 8.58 -2.64
C TYR A 178 6.93 8.84 -1.74
N CYS A 179 8.07 9.02 -2.39
CA CYS A 179 9.25 9.62 -1.80
C CYS A 179 9.11 11.15 -1.84
N PRO A 180 10.01 11.92 -1.22
CA PRO A 180 10.03 13.38 -1.33
C PRO A 180 9.94 13.84 -2.79
N GLN A 181 9.41 15.06 -2.98
CA GLN A 181 9.10 15.64 -4.29
C GLN A 181 8.08 14.82 -5.10
N ALA A 182 7.17 14.13 -4.43
CA ALA A 182 6.12 13.31 -5.04
C ALA A 182 6.66 12.23 -6.01
N THR A 183 7.86 11.71 -5.74
CA THR A 183 8.47 10.68 -6.59
C THR A 183 7.83 9.31 -6.30
N PRO A 184 7.17 8.64 -7.26
CA PRO A 184 6.51 7.36 -6.99
C PRO A 184 7.50 6.21 -6.82
N GLY A 185 7.22 5.30 -5.89
CA GLY A 185 8.02 4.09 -5.66
C GLY A 185 8.46 3.88 -4.21
N CYS A 186 8.12 4.76 -3.27
CA CYS A 186 8.41 4.56 -1.86
C CYS A 186 7.16 4.11 -1.12
N VAL A 187 7.00 2.81 -0.92
CA VAL A 187 5.84 2.26 -0.20
C VAL A 187 6.08 2.44 1.29
N THR A 188 5.29 3.30 1.91
CA THR A 188 5.31 3.57 3.35
C THR A 188 4.17 2.84 4.01
N PHE A 189 4.44 2.07 5.06
CA PHE A 189 3.40 1.42 5.83
C PHE A 189 3.74 1.42 7.32
N VAL A 190 2.69 1.52 8.15
CA VAL A 190 2.77 1.13 9.55
C VAL A 190 2.46 -0.37 9.63
N TYR A 191 3.23 -1.10 10.41
CA TYR A 191 2.96 -2.51 10.68
C TYR A 191 3.08 -2.81 12.17
N GLY A 192 2.46 -3.93 12.55
CA GLY A 192 2.52 -4.51 13.86
C GLY A 192 2.79 -6.00 13.69
N PHE A 193 3.88 -6.51 14.25
CA PHE A 193 4.31 -7.90 14.10
C PHE A 193 4.26 -8.61 15.45
N GLN A 194 3.73 -9.84 15.46
CA GLN A 194 3.68 -10.70 16.63
C GLN A 194 4.77 -11.77 16.53
N GLY A 195 5.86 -11.59 17.27
CA GLY A 195 6.99 -12.54 17.25
C GLY A 195 6.81 -13.76 18.15
N ASP A 196 5.83 -13.79 19.06
CA ASP A 196 5.55 -15.00 19.87
C ASP A 196 4.77 -16.09 19.10
N GLY A 197 4.41 -15.83 17.83
CA GLY A 197 3.66 -16.74 16.97
C GLY A 197 2.15 -16.82 17.27
N SER A 198 1.67 -16.12 18.28
CA SER A 198 0.24 -16.02 18.57
C SER A 198 -0.49 -15.19 17.50
N ARG A 199 -1.82 -15.27 17.52
CA ARG A 199 -2.67 -14.45 16.65
C ARG A 199 -2.94 -13.05 17.23
N ARG A 200 -2.37 -12.68 18.38
CA ARG A 200 -2.62 -11.38 19.01
C ARG A 200 -1.86 -10.28 18.28
N LEU A 201 -2.57 -9.24 17.82
CA LEU A 201 -2.05 -8.11 17.05
C LEU A 201 -2.16 -6.78 17.82
N THR A 202 -1.91 -6.85 19.12
CA THR A 202 -1.85 -5.73 20.05
C THR A 202 -0.87 -6.07 21.17
N ASP A 203 -0.30 -5.04 21.78
CA ASP A 203 0.44 -5.14 23.04
C ASP A 203 -0.52 -5.53 24.18
#